data_AF-A0A2G8S9U4-F1
#
_entry.id   AF-A0A2G8S9U4-F1
#
_cell.length_a   1.000
_cell.length_b   1.000
_cell.length_c   1.000
_cell.angle_alpha   90.00
_cell.angle_beta   90.00
_cell.angle_gamma   90.00
#
_symmetry.space_group_name_H-M   'P 1'
#
loop_
_entity.id
_entity.type
_entity.pdbx_description
1 polymer ?
#
loop_
_entity_poly.entity_id
_entity_poly.type
_entity_poly.pdbx_seq_one_letter_code
_entity_poly.pdbx_strand_id
1 'polypeptide(L)'
;MPSSSAKPETWVISSDPAEAILLKHFAGWRKWLLNPHRLLRRVRRYSRPLWTLHIGHSWIYTPEVTIIGDTAHLMNRFSGTGINMALLEGLELSLALGLHETGKLGDAGAIAATITAFEESIDQAEVKMMANGNR
;
A
#
# COMPACT_ATOMS: atom_id res chain seq x y z
N MET A 1 -7.31 -18.82 -17.96
CA MET A 1 -6.88 -17.46 -17.61
C MET A 1 -7.75 -16.48 -18.38
N PRO A 2 -8.74 -15.78 -17.79
CA PRO A 2 -9.40 -14.72 -18.53
C PRO A 2 -8.51 -13.48 -18.52
N SER A 3 -7.96 -13.13 -19.68
CA SER A 3 -7.23 -11.89 -19.93
C SER A 3 -8.22 -10.72 -20.07
N SER A 4 -8.54 -10.07 -18.96
CA SER A 4 -9.14 -8.73 -19.00
C SER A 4 -8.02 -7.70 -19.07
N SER A 5 -7.60 -7.34 -20.29
CA SER A 5 -6.92 -6.07 -20.51
C SER A 5 -7.96 -4.96 -20.37
N ALA A 6 -8.27 -4.60 -19.13
CA ALA A 6 -9.07 -3.42 -18.86
C ALA A 6 -8.30 -2.21 -19.36
N LYS A 7 -8.95 -1.39 -20.19
CA LYS A 7 -8.42 -0.06 -20.56
C LYS A 7 -8.00 0.67 -19.27
N PRO A 8 -6.88 1.41 -19.26
CA PRO A 8 -6.53 2.19 -18.09
C PRO A 8 -7.70 3.12 -17.76
N GLU A 9 -8.20 3.04 -16.52
CA GLU A 9 -9.35 3.84 -16.12
C GLU A 9 -9.04 5.32 -16.37
N THR A 10 -9.97 6.04 -16.97
CA THR A 10 -9.88 7.49 -17.12
C THR A 10 -10.13 8.12 -15.75
N TRP A 11 -9.11 8.14 -14.89
CA TRP A 11 -9.10 8.61 -13.49
C TRP A 11 -9.48 10.10 -13.28
N VAL A 12 -9.95 10.77 -14.34
CA VAL A 12 -10.39 12.15 -14.34
C VAL A 12 -11.89 12.16 -14.06
N ILE A 13 -12.27 12.56 -12.85
CA ILE A 13 -13.66 12.94 -12.58
C ILE A 13 -13.88 14.26 -13.33
N SER A 14 -14.90 14.32 -14.21
CA SER A 14 -15.22 15.56 -14.92
C SER A 14 -15.45 16.70 -13.92
N SER A 15 -14.99 17.90 -14.27
CA SER A 15 -15.36 19.09 -13.52
C SER A 15 -16.88 19.30 -13.64
N ASP A 16 -17.57 19.16 -12.49
CA ASP A 16 -19.02 19.22 -12.25
C ASP A 16 -19.87 18.05 -12.75
N PRO A 17 -20.62 17.34 -11.84
CA PRO A 17 -21.36 17.88 -10.69
C PRO A 17 -20.85 17.43 -9.29
N ALA A 18 -19.55 17.16 -9.14
CA ALA A 18 -19.00 16.57 -7.91
C ALA A 18 -19.20 17.42 -6.63
N GLU A 19 -19.30 18.76 -6.73
CA GLU A 19 -19.55 19.62 -5.55
C GLU A 19 -20.97 19.43 -4.98
N ALA A 20 -21.98 19.44 -5.86
CA ALA A 20 -23.37 19.22 -5.46
C ALA A 20 -23.56 17.81 -4.83
N ILE A 21 -22.87 16.80 -5.36
CA ILE A 21 -22.89 15.44 -4.83
C ILE A 21 -22.30 15.40 -3.41
N LEU A 22 -21.12 15.99 -3.21
CA LEU A 22 -20.47 16.02 -1.89
C LEU A 22 -21.29 16.80 -0.86
N LEU A 23 -21.81 17.98 -1.22
CA LEU A 23 -22.65 18.78 -0.32
C LEU A 23 -23.96 18.06 0.04
N LYS A 24 -24.55 17.33 -0.90
CA LYS A 24 -25.71 16.47 -0.62
C LYS A 24 -25.34 15.33 0.34
N HIS A 25 -24.20 14.67 0.13
CA HIS A 25 -23.75 13.58 0.98
C HIS A 25 -23.42 14.03 2.41
N PHE A 26 -22.88 15.25 2.58
CA PHE A 26 -22.45 15.80 3.87
C PHE A 26 -23.39 16.89 4.44
N ALA A 27 -24.65 16.98 4.00
CA ALA A 27 -25.57 18.07 4.37
C ALA A 27 -25.81 18.24 5.88
N GLY A 28 -25.67 17.17 6.68
CA GLY A 28 -25.85 17.20 8.13
C GLY A 28 -24.59 17.57 8.94
N TRP A 29 -23.45 17.80 8.30
CA TRP A 29 -22.19 18.06 8.99
C TRP A 29 -22.11 19.50 9.50
N ARG A 30 -21.33 19.72 10.56
CA ARG A 30 -21.10 21.08 11.09
C ARG A 30 -20.44 21.95 10.02
N LYS A 31 -20.88 23.22 9.90
CA LYS A 31 -20.43 24.14 8.84
C LYS A 31 -18.91 24.27 8.71
N TRP A 32 -18.18 24.19 9.83
CA TRP A 32 -16.72 24.27 9.81
C TRP A 32 -16.05 23.08 9.09
N LEU A 33 -16.66 21.89 9.08
CA LEU A 33 -16.20 20.72 8.31
C LEU A 33 -16.52 20.84 6.82
N LEU A 34 -17.48 21.69 6.45
CA LEU A 34 -17.82 21.96 5.05
C LEU A 34 -16.96 23.08 4.45
N ASN A 35 -16.33 23.93 5.28
CA ASN A 35 -15.43 25.00 4.81
C ASN A 35 -14.29 24.53 3.87
N PRO A 36 -13.62 23.38 4.09
CA PRO A 36 -12.58 22.87 3.19
C PRO A 36 -13.07 22.65 1.75
N HIS A 37 -14.36 22.36 1.53
CA HIS A 37 -14.92 22.21 0.19
C HIS A 37 -14.71 23.49 -0.65
N ARG A 38 -14.77 24.67 -0.04
CA ARG A 38 -14.52 25.95 -0.72
C ARG A 38 -13.08 26.11 -1.19
N LEU A 39 -12.12 25.59 -0.41
CA LEU A 39 -10.69 25.58 -0.76
C LEU A 39 -10.43 24.57 -1.90
N LEU A 40 -11.17 23.46 -1.91
CA LEU A 40 -11.03 22.39 -2.90
C LEU A 40 -11.65 22.72 -4.27
N ARG A 41 -12.46 23.79 -4.39
CA ARG A 41 -13.07 24.22 -5.68
C ARG A 41 -12.04 24.59 -6.75
N ARG A 42 -10.84 25.02 -6.35
CA ARG A 42 -9.79 25.51 -7.26
C ARG A 42 -8.74 24.45 -7.60
N VAL A 43 -8.82 23.25 -7.03
CA VAL A 43 -7.87 22.16 -7.30
C VAL A 43 -8.52 21.07 -8.14
N ARG A 44 -7.72 20.48 -9.03
CA ARG A 44 -8.15 19.35 -9.84
C ARG A 44 -8.36 18.13 -8.94
N ARG A 45 -9.50 17.47 -9.09
CA ARG A 45 -9.89 16.29 -8.32
C ARG A 45 -9.71 15.04 -9.18
N TYR A 46 -9.16 13.99 -8.58
CA TYR A 46 -8.98 12.70 -9.22
C TYR A 46 -9.63 11.62 -8.37
N SER A 47 -10.34 10.69 -9.01
CA SER A 47 -10.79 9.50 -8.30
C SER A 47 -9.57 8.63 -8.01
N ARG A 48 -9.42 8.24 -6.75
CA ARG A 48 -8.37 7.31 -6.28
C ARG A 48 -9.05 6.27 -5.39
N PRO A 49 -9.66 5.22 -5.98
CA PRO A 49 -10.25 4.14 -5.21
C PRO A 49 -9.27 3.64 -4.16
N LEU A 50 -9.82 3.23 -3.03
CA LEU A 50 -9.09 2.64 -1.92
C LEU A 50 -9.15 1.13 -2.11
N TRP A 51 -7.98 0.53 -2.33
CA TRP A 51 -7.81 -0.91 -2.45
C TRP A 51 -6.99 -1.42 -1.28
N THR A 52 -7.21 -2.68 -0.91
CA THR A 52 -6.43 -3.41 0.09
C THR A 52 -6.24 -4.84 -0.39
N LEU A 53 -5.10 -5.44 -0.09
CA LEU A 53 -4.94 -6.89 -0.25
C LEU A 53 -5.75 -7.62 0.83
N HIS A 54 -6.15 -8.85 0.52
CA HIS A 54 -6.80 -9.71 1.50
C HIS A 54 -5.76 -10.16 2.53
N ILE A 55 -6.20 -10.25 3.77
CA ILE A 55 -5.39 -10.78 4.87
C ILE A 55 -4.94 -12.21 4.56
N GLY A 56 -3.66 -12.52 4.81
CA GLY A 56 -3.07 -13.83 4.51
C GLY A 56 -2.83 -14.05 3.02
N HIS A 57 -2.71 -12.98 2.24
CA HIS A 57 -2.27 -13.06 0.85
C HIS A 57 -0.83 -13.53 0.80
N SER A 58 -0.57 -14.62 0.06
CA SER A 58 0.77 -15.14 -0.16
C SER A 58 1.04 -15.28 -1.66
N TRP A 59 2.31 -15.32 -2.03
CA TRP A 59 2.78 -15.54 -3.40
C TRP A 59 3.55 -16.85 -3.52
N ILE A 60 3.71 -17.33 -4.76
CA ILE A 60 4.58 -18.47 -5.03
C ILE A 60 6.02 -18.00 -4.90
N TYR A 61 6.76 -18.60 -3.97
CA TYR A 61 8.18 -18.31 -3.78
C TYR A 61 8.97 -18.50 -5.08
N THR A 62 9.79 -17.49 -5.41
CA THR A 62 10.72 -17.51 -6.54
C THR A 62 12.10 -17.12 -6.03
N PRO A 63 13.14 -17.97 -6.17
CA PRO A 63 14.43 -17.76 -5.49
C PRO A 63 15.13 -16.42 -5.74
N GLU A 64 14.84 -15.79 -6.88
CA GLU A 64 15.54 -14.59 -7.35
C GLU A 64 14.71 -13.32 -7.18
N VAL A 65 13.45 -13.44 -6.71
CA VAL A 65 12.50 -12.33 -6.65
C VAL A 65 11.74 -12.36 -5.34
N THR A 66 11.70 -11.21 -4.68
CA THR A 66 10.83 -10.96 -3.54
C THR A 66 10.06 -9.65 -3.75
N ILE A 67 8.99 -9.45 -2.98
CA ILE A 67 8.13 -8.27 -3.05
C ILE A 67 8.06 -7.60 -1.67
N ILE A 68 7.96 -6.27 -1.65
CA ILE A 68 7.91 -5.46 -0.41
C ILE A 68 6.91 -4.31 -0.57
N GLY A 69 6.46 -3.74 0.54
CA GLY A 69 5.53 -2.62 0.55
C GLY A 69 4.17 -2.98 -0.04
N ASP A 70 3.57 -2.07 -0.81
CA ASP A 70 2.21 -2.23 -1.34
C ASP A 70 2.04 -3.50 -2.20
N THR A 71 3.10 -4.05 -2.81
CA THR A 71 2.98 -5.31 -3.56
C THR A 71 2.88 -6.53 -2.66
N ALA A 72 3.46 -6.47 -1.45
CA ALA A 72 3.38 -7.53 -0.44
C ALA A 72 2.09 -7.42 0.38
N HIS A 73 1.71 -6.22 0.83
CA HIS A 73 0.66 -6.03 1.82
C HIS A 73 -0.10 -4.71 1.70
N LEU A 74 -0.57 -4.35 0.50
CA LEU A 74 -1.37 -3.15 0.27
C LEU A 74 -2.43 -2.91 1.37
N MET A 75 -2.17 -1.90 2.21
CA MET A 75 -2.98 -1.57 3.37
C MET A 75 -3.98 -0.46 3.07
N ASN A 76 -5.03 -0.42 3.90
CA ASN A 76 -5.95 0.70 3.96
C ASN A 76 -5.21 1.98 4.38
N ARG A 77 -5.38 3.08 3.62
CA ARG A 77 -4.79 4.40 3.93
C ARG A 77 -5.12 4.95 5.32
N PHE A 78 -6.20 4.48 5.96
CA PHE A 78 -6.58 4.94 7.31
C PHE A 78 -5.63 4.48 8.42
N SER A 79 -4.81 3.44 8.23
CA SER A 79 -3.79 3.06 9.22
C SER A 79 -2.64 4.07 9.30
N GLY A 80 -2.35 4.76 8.18
CA GLY A 80 -1.25 5.73 8.09
C GLY A 80 0.16 5.13 8.15
N THR A 81 0.30 3.79 8.11
CA THR A 81 1.58 3.10 8.32
C THR A 81 2.25 2.57 7.05
N GLY A 82 1.55 2.53 5.91
CA GLY A 82 2.01 1.80 4.71
C GLY A 82 3.41 2.19 4.24
N ILE A 83 3.70 3.50 4.14
CA ILE A 83 5.03 3.95 3.69
C ILE A 83 6.13 3.65 4.72
N ASN A 84 5.82 3.70 6.01
CA ASN A 84 6.81 3.41 7.05
C ASN A 84 7.17 1.91 7.03
N MET A 85 6.19 1.04 6.82
CA MET A 85 6.40 -0.40 6.66
C MET A 85 7.25 -0.70 5.42
N ALA A 86 6.88 -0.13 4.26
CA ALA A 86 7.64 -0.33 3.04
C ALA A 86 9.11 0.13 3.15
N LEU A 87 9.36 1.24 3.85
CA LEU A 87 10.71 1.72 4.12
C LEU A 87 11.47 0.83 5.11
N LEU A 88 10.79 0.32 6.13
CA LEU A 88 11.38 -0.61 7.10
C LEU A 88 11.78 -1.92 6.44
N GLU A 89 10.91 -2.49 5.61
CA GLU A 89 11.20 -3.70 4.83
C GLU A 89 12.38 -3.51 3.89
N GLY A 90 12.44 -2.38 3.19
CA GLY A 90 13.59 -2.06 2.34
C GLY A 90 14.90 -1.99 3.12
N LEU A 91 14.86 -1.45 4.35
CA LEU A 91 16.02 -1.39 5.24
C LEU A 91 16.41 -2.79 5.75
N GLU A 92 15.45 -3.55 6.28
CA GLU A 92 15.67 -4.89 6.83
C GLU A 92 16.20 -5.85 5.76
N LEU A 93 15.63 -5.81 4.55
CA LEU A 93 16.10 -6.59 3.41
C LEU A 93 17.54 -6.20 3.01
N SER A 94 17.83 -4.89 2.94
CA SER A 94 19.18 -4.40 2.60
C SER A 94 20.23 -4.84 3.63
N LEU A 95 19.88 -4.80 4.92
CA LEU A 95 20.74 -5.26 6.00
C LEU A 95 20.95 -6.77 5.93
N ALA A 96 19.88 -7.54 5.74
CA ALA A 96 19.95 -9.00 5.66
C ALA A 96 20.80 -9.48 4.47
N LEU A 97 20.77 -8.73 3.36
CA LEU A 97 21.57 -8.99 2.16
C LEU A 97 23.01 -8.44 2.25
N GLY A 98 23.39 -7.72 3.31
CA GLY A 98 24.73 -7.12 3.44
C GLY A 98 25.02 -6.00 2.44
N LEU A 99 23.99 -5.47 1.78
CA LEU A 99 24.12 -4.43 0.75
C LEU A 99 24.68 -3.13 1.32
N HIS A 100 24.41 -2.85 2.60
CA HIS A 100 24.95 -1.70 3.31
C HIS A 100 26.49 -1.68 3.37
N GLU A 101 27.14 -2.84 3.40
CA GLU A 101 28.59 -2.93 3.59
C GLU A 101 29.35 -2.91 2.26
N THR A 102 28.85 -3.64 1.26
CA THR A 102 29.61 -3.89 0.03
C THR A 102 28.97 -3.28 -1.21
N GLY A 103 27.69 -2.88 -1.13
CA GLY A 103 26.87 -2.50 -2.29
C GLY A 103 26.67 -3.64 -3.29
N LYS A 104 27.01 -4.88 -2.93
CA LYS A 104 26.96 -6.05 -3.80
C LYS A 104 26.20 -7.18 -3.13
N LEU A 105 25.46 -7.91 -3.95
CA LEU A 105 24.81 -9.15 -3.54
C LEU A 105 25.86 -10.25 -3.34
N GLY A 106 25.64 -11.11 -2.34
CA GLY A 106 26.46 -12.28 -2.05
C GLY A 106 26.22 -13.45 -3.02
N ASP A 107 26.52 -14.67 -2.57
CA ASP A 107 26.22 -15.89 -3.33
C ASP A 107 24.70 -16.13 -3.45
N ALA A 108 24.25 -16.66 -4.60
CA ALA A 108 22.84 -16.88 -4.89
C ALA A 108 22.15 -17.81 -3.88
N GLY A 109 22.84 -18.85 -3.38
CA GLY A 109 22.29 -19.76 -2.39
C GLY A 109 22.08 -19.10 -1.03
N ALA A 110 23.03 -18.24 -0.62
CA ALA A 110 22.91 -17.46 0.61
C ALA A 110 21.78 -16.42 0.51
N ILE A 111 21.63 -15.77 -0.64
CA ILE A 111 20.57 -14.78 -0.91
C ILE A 111 19.19 -15.44 -0.82
N ALA A 112 19.00 -16.60 -1.46
CA ALA A 112 17.72 -17.30 -1.45
C ALA A 112 17.25 -17.65 -0.03
N ALA A 113 18.15 -18.14 0.81
CA ALA A 113 17.86 -18.44 2.22
C ALA A 113 17.51 -17.18 3.03
N THR A 114 18.24 -16.08 2.81
CA THR A 114 17.97 -14.78 3.43
C THR A 114 16.59 -14.25 3.04
N ILE A 115 16.24 -14.32 1.76
CA ILE A 115 14.93 -13.88 1.26
C ILE A 115 13.80 -14.70 1.91
N THR A 116 13.94 -16.02 1.99
CA THR A 116 12.92 -16.87 2.64
C THR A 116 12.72 -16.48 4.11
N ALA A 117 13.80 -16.28 4.87
CA ALA A 117 13.70 -15.86 6.27
C ALA A 117 13.07 -14.46 6.42
N PHE A 118 13.34 -13.56 5.47
CA PHE A 118 12.74 -12.24 5.43
C PHE A 118 11.23 -12.29 5.14
N GLU A 119 10.80 -13.05 4.14
CA GLU A 119 9.38 -13.22 3.79
C GLU A 119 8.59 -13.82 4.96
N GLU A 120 9.13 -14.85 5.64
CA GLU A 120 8.52 -15.41 6.86
C GLU A 120 8.35 -14.36 7.97
N SER A 121 9.29 -13.41 8.08
CA SER A 121 9.24 -12.36 9.08
C SER A 121 8.12 -11.33 8.80
N ILE A 122 7.88 -11.02 7.52
CA ILE A 122 6.79 -10.14 7.07
C ILE A 122 5.44 -10.78 7.40
N ASP A 123 5.25 -12.05 7.04
CA ASP A 123 4.01 -12.78 7.30
C ASP A 123 3.67 -12.81 8.81
N GLN A 124 4.68 -13.03 9.66
CA GLN A 124 4.51 -13.02 11.11
C GLN A 124 4.20 -11.62 11.67
N ALA A 125 4.76 -10.57 11.07
CA ALA A 125 4.48 -9.20 11.45
C ALA A 125 3.02 -8.82 11.15
N GLU A 126 2.48 -9.22 10.00
CA GLU A 126 1.07 -9.04 9.66
C GLU A 126 0.15 -9.73 10.68
N VAL A 127 0.42 -11.01 11.00
CA VAL A 127 -0.36 -11.77 11.97
C VAL A 127 -0.35 -11.10 13.36
N LYS A 128 0.80 -10.58 13.79
CA LYS A 128 0.92 -9.85 15.07
C LYS A 128 0.19 -8.52 15.06
N MET A 129 0.20 -7.78 13.96
CA MET A 129 -0.58 -6.54 13.85
C MET A 129 -2.08 -6.82 13.98
N MET A 130 -2.56 -7.94 13.45
CA MET A 130 -3.97 -8.35 13.60
C MET A 130 -4.32 -8.74 15.03
N ALA A 131 -3.41 -9.44 15.73
CA ALA A 131 -3.62 -9.79 17.14
C ALA A 131 -3.70 -8.54 18.04
N ASN A 132 -2.97 -7.48 17.70
CA ASN A 132 -2.91 -6.25 18.49
C ASN A 132 -3.94 -5.18 18.09
N GLY A 133 -4.47 -5.22 16.85
CA GLY A 133 -5.45 -4.26 16.33
C GLY A 133 -6.90 -4.49 16.78
N ASN A 134 -7.17 -5.53 17.57
CA ASN A 134 -8.49 -5.88 18.09
C ASN A 134 -8.79 -5.22 19.46
N ARG A 135 -8.31 -3.99 19.68
CA ARG A 135 -8.51 -3.19 20.90
C ARG A 135 -9.33 -1.93 20.62
#